data_AF-A6G5U7-F1
#
_entry.id   AF-A6G5U7-F1
#
_cell.length_a   1.000
_cell.length_b   1.000
_cell.length_c   1.000
_cell.angle_alpha   90.00
_cell.angle_beta   90.00
_cell.angle_gamma   90.00
#
_symmetry.space_group_name_H-M   'P 1'
#
loop_
_entity.id
_entity.type
_entity.pdbx_description
1 polymer ?
#
loop_
_entity_poly.entity_id
_entity_poly.type
_entity_poly.pdbx_seq_one_letter_code
_entity_poly.pdbx_strand_id
1 'polypeptide(L)'
;MWPGERESLAVWADQRMAAGDAVGEIVALHLRAGPELAPADREELLARAEQLRLRHAESLLGPLVGELPRLRLRWQYGVIRGISLDRPSTQRSAGSERPRPRLVLEVMCQLLRRPALAFLDDLQLDLGEYDDELELGLLAELGSERCHARPRRLILGGMPRRFRDVHGLAQRGPAQAARHAREDHLHADLLAPATARGLTWFCRWGRPQSLPWTPGDAGSRVQALHRLLGQPWTEGLERALGCAMWDTSVAVRRDLFFALDDLPDAAAPLWLAALAIEGDIRHGLRPVLERGLTRVSGRPAVVAAIAQNFAASEPWVATWLGGVSIKSRARAQLAAPRIEAMLDGPVGRHGRGVFERSLVALSRRAAKDAGASGRGGALEESIAELLDKRGDHEI
;
A
#
# COMPACT_ATOMS: atom_id res chain seq x y z
N MET A 1 -13.19 -3.41 -0.46
CA MET A 1 -13.21 -4.40 -1.54
C MET A 1 -14.04 -3.84 -2.68
N TRP A 2 -13.47 -3.84 -3.88
CA TRP A 2 -14.21 -3.45 -5.08
C TRP A 2 -15.11 -4.61 -5.53
N PRO A 3 -16.29 -4.34 -6.12
CA PRO A 3 -17.22 -5.41 -6.51
C PRO A 3 -16.58 -6.52 -7.39
N GLY A 4 -15.79 -6.15 -8.41
CA GLY A 4 -15.10 -7.13 -9.28
C GLY A 4 -13.94 -7.89 -8.62
N GLU A 5 -13.40 -7.36 -7.52
CA GLU A 5 -12.34 -8.02 -6.76
C GLU A 5 -12.90 -9.17 -5.91
N ARG A 6 -14.14 -9.02 -5.40
CA ARG A 6 -14.84 -10.06 -4.65
C ARG A 6 -15.10 -11.30 -5.49
N GLU A 7 -15.60 -11.09 -6.71
CA GLU A 7 -15.92 -12.16 -7.66
C GLU A 7 -14.65 -12.88 -8.11
N SER A 8 -13.59 -12.13 -8.42
CA SER A 8 -12.28 -12.69 -8.76
C SER A 8 -11.70 -13.54 -7.61
N LEU A 9 -11.81 -13.06 -6.37
CA LEU A 9 -11.41 -13.83 -5.19
C LEU A 9 -12.27 -15.08 -4.98
N ALA A 10 -13.58 -15.01 -5.23
CA ALA A 10 -14.48 -16.15 -5.08
C ALA A 10 -14.16 -17.27 -6.08
N VAL A 11 -14.06 -16.92 -7.37
CA VAL A 11 -13.71 -17.89 -8.43
C VAL A 11 -12.33 -18.50 -8.16
N TRP A 12 -11.37 -17.70 -7.73
CA TRP A 12 -10.05 -18.20 -7.36
C TRP A 12 -10.09 -19.12 -6.14
N ALA A 13 -10.87 -18.78 -5.11
CA ALA A 13 -11.04 -19.59 -3.91
C ALA A 13 -11.63 -20.96 -4.26
N ASP A 14 -12.66 -21.02 -5.10
CA ASP A 14 -13.25 -22.27 -5.58
C ASP A 14 -12.24 -23.14 -6.32
N GLN A 15 -11.43 -22.53 -7.20
CA GLN A 15 -10.34 -23.24 -7.89
C GLN A 15 -9.29 -23.79 -6.93
N ARG A 16 -8.95 -23.04 -5.87
CA ARG A 16 -8.01 -23.50 -4.83
C ARG A 16 -8.59 -24.62 -3.98
N MET A 17 -9.86 -24.53 -3.59
CA MET A 17 -10.57 -25.59 -2.88
C MET A 17 -10.62 -26.88 -3.71
N ALA A 18 -10.94 -26.78 -5.00
CA ALA A 18 -10.93 -27.92 -5.92
C ALA A 18 -9.53 -28.55 -6.06
N ALA A 19 -8.47 -27.76 -5.90
CA ALA A 19 -7.09 -28.23 -5.88
C ALA A 19 -6.62 -28.77 -4.51
N GLY A 20 -7.49 -28.77 -3.49
CA GLY A 20 -7.16 -29.23 -2.14
C GLY A 20 -6.32 -28.25 -1.32
N ASP A 21 -6.25 -26.97 -1.73
CA ASP A 21 -5.49 -25.93 -1.03
C ASP A 21 -6.35 -25.25 0.05
N ALA A 22 -5.87 -25.29 1.29
CA ALA A 22 -6.52 -24.70 2.46
C ALA A 22 -6.79 -23.19 2.30
N VAL A 23 -5.99 -22.47 1.50
CA VAL A 23 -6.22 -21.04 1.25
C VAL A 23 -7.60 -20.79 0.64
N GLY A 24 -8.09 -21.71 -0.21
CA GLY A 24 -9.40 -21.61 -0.83
C GLY A 24 -10.54 -21.62 0.20
N GLU A 25 -10.49 -22.56 1.16
CA GLU A 25 -11.49 -22.64 2.23
C GLU A 25 -11.43 -21.40 3.14
N ILE A 26 -10.22 -20.93 3.49
CA ILE A 26 -10.05 -19.73 4.32
C ILE A 26 -10.67 -18.52 3.62
N VAL A 27 -10.43 -18.32 2.32
CA VAL A 27 -11.02 -17.21 1.55
C VAL A 27 -12.53 -17.36 1.44
N ALA A 28 -13.03 -18.55 1.12
CA ALA A 28 -14.48 -18.79 1.01
C ALA A 28 -15.21 -18.46 2.33
N LEU A 29 -14.65 -18.81 3.48
CA LEU A 29 -15.19 -18.45 4.79
C LEU A 29 -15.20 -16.93 5.01
N HIS A 30 -14.10 -16.24 4.68
CA HIS A 30 -14.05 -14.77 4.77
C HIS A 30 -15.05 -14.08 3.85
N LEU A 31 -15.27 -14.61 2.64
CA LEU A 31 -16.23 -14.05 1.70
C LEU A 31 -17.67 -14.29 2.20
N ARG A 32 -17.97 -15.47 2.75
CA ARG A 32 -19.26 -15.80 3.37
C ARG A 32 -19.55 -14.97 4.62
N ALA A 33 -18.53 -14.61 5.38
CA ALA A 33 -18.58 -13.67 6.51
C ALA A 33 -18.79 -12.20 6.07
N GLY A 34 -19.66 -11.99 5.08
CA GLY A 34 -20.03 -10.69 4.54
C GLY A 34 -20.84 -9.84 5.52
N PRO A 35 -21.01 -8.54 5.21
CA PRO A 35 -21.73 -7.60 6.09
C PRO A 35 -23.23 -7.92 6.24
N GLU A 36 -23.80 -8.68 5.30
CA GLU A 36 -25.21 -9.10 5.29
C GLU A 36 -25.51 -10.22 6.31
N LEU A 37 -24.46 -10.88 6.82
CA LEU A 37 -24.59 -12.00 7.75
C LEU A 37 -24.80 -11.48 9.18
N ALA A 38 -25.55 -12.22 10.00
CA ALA A 38 -25.71 -11.88 11.41
C ALA A 38 -24.33 -11.84 12.12
N PRO A 39 -24.10 -10.91 13.07
CA PRO A 39 -22.79 -10.73 13.70
C PRO A 39 -22.22 -12.02 14.32
N ALA A 40 -23.04 -12.81 15.01
CA ALA A 40 -22.61 -14.06 15.64
C ALA A 40 -22.13 -15.09 14.60
N ASP A 41 -22.90 -15.33 13.55
CA ASP A 41 -22.53 -16.24 12.47
C ASP A 41 -21.26 -15.75 11.74
N ARG A 42 -21.11 -14.44 11.62
CA ARG A 42 -19.95 -13.81 10.97
C ARG A 42 -18.70 -14.05 11.80
N GLU A 43 -18.77 -13.82 13.11
CA GLU A 43 -17.66 -14.08 14.04
C GLU A 43 -17.27 -15.55 14.06
N GLU A 44 -18.24 -16.46 14.04
CA GLU A 44 -17.99 -17.90 13.95
C GLU A 44 -17.21 -18.27 12.68
N LEU A 45 -17.65 -17.79 11.52
CA LEU A 45 -16.97 -18.04 10.25
C LEU A 45 -15.55 -17.47 10.22
N LEU A 46 -15.36 -16.25 10.76
CA LEU A 46 -14.04 -15.62 10.86
C LEU A 46 -13.13 -16.37 11.84
N ALA A 47 -13.65 -16.83 12.97
CA ALA A 47 -12.91 -17.65 13.94
C ALA A 47 -12.49 -18.99 13.32
N ARG A 48 -13.38 -19.64 12.57
CA ARG A 48 -13.05 -20.87 11.82
C ARG A 48 -11.96 -20.62 10.77
N ALA A 49 -12.06 -19.52 10.03
CA ALA A 49 -11.06 -19.16 9.02
C ALA A 49 -9.69 -18.90 9.67
N GLU A 50 -9.67 -18.25 10.83
CA GLU A 50 -8.45 -18.00 11.60
C GLU A 50 -7.84 -19.30 12.13
N GLN A 51 -8.65 -20.22 12.65
CA GLN A 51 -8.19 -21.54 13.09
C GLN A 51 -7.54 -22.33 11.93
N LEU A 52 -8.14 -22.31 10.74
CA LEU A 52 -7.56 -22.92 9.54
C LEU A 52 -6.24 -22.24 9.16
N ARG A 53 -6.18 -20.91 9.20
CA ARG A 53 -4.95 -20.15 8.91
C ARG A 53 -3.81 -20.54 9.85
N LEU A 54 -4.08 -20.65 11.15
CA LEU A 54 -3.08 -21.06 12.14
C LEU A 54 -2.67 -22.52 11.96
N ARG A 55 -3.63 -23.42 11.71
CA ARG A 55 -3.37 -24.85 11.47
C ARG A 55 -2.49 -25.08 10.24
N HIS A 56 -2.68 -24.28 9.19
CA HIS A 56 -1.96 -24.41 7.92
C HIS A 56 -0.84 -23.37 7.74
N ALA A 57 -0.43 -22.67 8.80
CA ALA A 57 0.52 -21.55 8.71
C ALA A 57 1.83 -21.93 8.00
N GLU A 58 2.40 -23.10 8.30
CA GLU A 58 3.64 -23.59 7.68
C GLU A 58 3.45 -23.86 6.17
N SER A 59 2.30 -24.40 5.75
CA SER A 59 1.99 -24.62 4.33
C SER A 59 1.80 -23.29 3.57
N LEU A 60 1.12 -22.34 4.21
CA LEU A 60 0.78 -21.04 3.64
C LEU A 60 2.00 -20.11 3.51
N LEU A 61 2.90 -20.13 4.50
CA LEU A 61 4.03 -19.21 4.61
C LEU A 61 5.37 -19.85 4.25
N GLY A 62 5.50 -21.16 4.47
CA GLY A 62 6.77 -21.87 4.39
C GLY A 62 7.56 -21.84 5.70
N PRO A 63 8.55 -22.74 5.85
CA PRO A 63 9.25 -22.95 7.11
C PRO A 63 10.20 -21.81 7.49
N LEU A 64 10.78 -21.10 6.50
CA LEU A 64 11.80 -20.07 6.74
C LEU A 64 11.25 -18.72 7.20
N VAL A 65 9.92 -18.52 7.19
CA VAL A 65 9.32 -17.21 7.52
C VAL A 65 9.58 -16.81 8.97
N GLY A 66 9.70 -17.79 9.87
CA GLY A 66 10.07 -17.55 11.28
C GLY A 66 11.47 -16.96 11.46
N GLU A 67 12.35 -17.06 10.46
CA GLU A 67 13.71 -16.54 10.50
C GLU A 67 13.78 -15.02 10.30
N LEU A 68 12.68 -14.40 9.85
CA LEU A 68 12.54 -12.95 9.74
C LEU A 68 11.53 -12.44 10.79
N PRO A 69 11.92 -12.29 12.06
CA PRO A 69 11.00 -11.93 13.15
C PRO A 69 10.35 -10.55 13.01
N ARG A 70 10.87 -9.70 12.11
CA ARG A 70 10.40 -8.34 11.84
C ARG A 70 9.59 -8.26 10.55
N LEU A 71 9.40 -9.38 9.87
CA LEU A 71 8.51 -9.49 8.73
C LEU A 71 7.07 -9.34 9.22
N ARG A 72 6.35 -8.41 8.61
CA ARG A 72 4.92 -8.22 8.85
C ARG A 72 4.16 -8.57 7.59
N LEU A 73 3.08 -9.31 7.78
CA LEU A 73 2.18 -9.75 6.73
C LEU A 73 0.81 -9.14 6.97
N ARG A 74 0.31 -8.41 5.98
CA ARG A 74 -1.04 -7.84 6.01
C ARG A 74 -2.02 -8.86 5.42
N TRP A 75 -2.75 -9.55 6.30
CA TRP A 75 -3.80 -10.47 5.90
C TRP A 75 -5.11 -9.75 5.63
N GLN A 76 -5.77 -10.13 4.54
CA GLN A 76 -7.11 -9.63 4.21
C GLN A 76 -7.85 -10.71 3.44
N TYR A 77 -9.07 -11.03 3.88
CA TYR A 77 -9.92 -12.04 3.24
C TYR A 77 -9.23 -13.41 3.04
N GLY A 78 -8.36 -13.80 3.97
CA GLY A 78 -7.62 -15.06 3.89
C GLY A 78 -6.37 -15.06 3.00
N VAL A 79 -6.03 -13.95 2.34
CA VAL A 79 -4.80 -13.79 1.53
C VAL A 79 -3.87 -12.73 2.10
N ILE A 80 -2.61 -12.76 1.69
CA ILE A 80 -1.60 -11.75 2.05
C ILE A 80 -1.63 -10.65 0.99
N ARG A 81 -2.04 -9.45 1.42
CA ARG A 81 -2.14 -8.26 0.56
C ARG A 81 -0.93 -7.35 0.66
N GLY A 82 -0.10 -7.52 1.68
CA GLY A 82 1.08 -6.70 1.87
C GLY A 82 2.15 -7.40 2.68
N ILE A 83 3.41 -7.14 2.31
CA ILE A 83 4.59 -7.60 3.01
C ILE A 83 5.42 -6.38 3.35
N SER A 84 5.80 -6.23 4.62
CA SER A 84 6.74 -5.21 5.05
C SER A 84 7.82 -5.80 5.93
N LEU A 85 9.07 -5.52 5.61
CA LEU A 85 10.22 -5.79 6.47
C LEU A 85 10.89 -4.46 6.81
N ASP A 86 10.73 -4.01 8.05
CA ASP A 86 11.26 -2.72 8.51
C ASP A 86 12.76 -2.82 8.83
N ARG A 87 13.47 -1.68 8.82
CA ARG A 87 14.88 -1.59 9.19
C ARG A 87 15.10 -1.85 10.68
N PRO A 88 16.13 -2.62 11.10
CA PRO A 88 16.44 -2.82 12.52
C PRO A 88 16.62 -1.46 13.21
N SER A 89 15.99 -1.31 14.39
CA SER A 89 16.05 -0.05 15.12
C SER A 89 17.51 0.28 15.41
N THR A 90 17.88 1.54 15.26
CA THR A 90 19.23 2.04 15.59
C THR A 90 19.51 2.05 17.10
N GLN A 91 18.54 1.65 17.92
CA GLN A 91 18.77 1.45 19.35
C GLN A 91 19.68 0.25 19.52
N ARG A 92 20.76 0.46 20.28
CA ARG A 92 21.81 -0.49 20.63
C ARG A 92 21.29 -1.65 21.49
N SER A 93 20.25 -2.35 21.05
CA SER A 93 19.91 -3.65 21.59
C SER A 93 20.99 -4.61 21.11
N ALA A 94 22.03 -4.75 21.93
CA ALA A 94 23.09 -5.73 21.77
C ALA A 94 22.43 -7.12 21.69
N GLY A 95 22.20 -7.62 20.47
CA GLY A 95 21.54 -8.90 20.22
C GLY A 95 20.60 -8.95 19.02
N SER A 96 20.15 -7.82 18.45
CA SER A 96 19.38 -7.87 17.20
C SER A 96 20.33 -8.04 16.01
N GLU A 97 20.62 -9.29 15.64
CA GLU A 97 21.27 -9.58 14.37
C GLU A 97 20.46 -8.96 13.22
N ARG A 98 21.14 -8.24 12.33
CA ARG A 98 20.52 -7.76 11.11
C ARG A 98 20.24 -8.98 10.22
N PRO A 99 19.04 -9.11 9.62
CA PRO A 99 18.78 -10.22 8.73
C PRO A 99 19.75 -10.15 7.54
N ARG A 100 20.42 -11.28 7.25
CA ARG A 100 21.36 -11.38 6.14
C ARG A 100 20.60 -11.19 4.81
N PRO A 101 21.06 -10.36 3.86
CA PRO A 101 20.35 -10.13 2.59
C PRO A 101 20.00 -11.42 1.84
N ARG A 102 20.90 -12.42 1.84
CA ARG A 102 20.65 -13.74 1.26
C ARG A 102 19.47 -14.47 1.89
N LEU A 103 19.39 -14.48 3.22
CA LEU A 103 18.26 -15.06 3.93
C LEU A 103 16.95 -14.32 3.59
N VAL A 104 16.98 -12.98 3.54
CA VAL A 104 15.82 -12.19 3.14
C VAL A 104 15.36 -12.59 1.73
N LEU A 105 16.29 -12.69 0.77
CA LEU A 105 15.99 -13.11 -0.58
C LEU A 105 15.39 -14.52 -0.63
N GLU A 106 15.99 -15.48 0.08
CA GLU A 106 15.50 -16.87 0.14
C GLU A 106 14.06 -16.95 0.67
N VAL A 107 13.79 -16.28 1.80
CA VAL A 107 12.45 -16.24 2.40
C VAL A 107 11.45 -15.55 1.47
N MET A 108 11.82 -14.41 0.88
CA MET A 108 10.94 -13.69 -0.05
C MET A 108 10.64 -14.53 -1.30
N CYS A 109 11.66 -15.16 -1.91
CA CYS A 109 11.46 -16.01 -3.07
C CYS A 109 10.55 -17.21 -2.77
N GLN A 110 10.67 -17.81 -1.59
CA GLN A 110 9.75 -18.87 -1.18
C GLN A 110 8.33 -18.36 -0.96
N LEU A 111 8.16 -17.19 -0.34
CA LEU A 111 6.87 -16.56 -0.11
C LEU A 111 6.17 -16.19 -1.42
N LEU A 112 6.86 -15.55 -2.36
CA LEU A 112 6.30 -15.09 -3.63
C LEU A 112 5.75 -16.24 -4.51
N ARG A 113 6.17 -17.47 -4.23
CA ARG A 113 5.67 -18.70 -4.87
C ARG A 113 4.46 -19.31 -4.14
N ARG A 114 3.98 -18.75 -3.03
CA ARG A 114 2.83 -19.30 -2.32
C ARG A 114 1.52 -18.77 -2.89
N PRO A 115 0.49 -19.63 -3.04
CA PRO A 115 -0.83 -19.21 -3.50
C PRO A 115 -1.46 -18.09 -2.67
N ALA A 116 -1.16 -18.03 -1.36
CA ALA A 116 -1.66 -17.00 -0.46
C ALA A 116 -1.27 -15.56 -0.85
N LEU A 117 -0.27 -15.37 -1.73
CA LEU A 117 0.18 -14.07 -2.21
C LEU A 117 -0.35 -13.73 -3.61
N ALA A 118 -1.25 -14.52 -4.20
CA ALA A 118 -1.76 -14.30 -5.55
C ALA A 118 -2.36 -12.89 -5.76
N PHE A 119 -2.81 -12.24 -4.67
CA PHE A 119 -3.37 -10.90 -4.64
C PHE A 119 -2.50 -9.90 -3.86
N LEU A 120 -1.19 -10.14 -3.77
CA LEU A 120 -0.26 -9.21 -3.13
C LEU A 120 -0.33 -7.84 -3.81
N ASP A 121 -0.52 -6.76 -3.05
CA ASP A 121 -0.49 -5.39 -3.57
C ASP A 121 0.88 -4.75 -3.36
N ASP A 122 1.40 -4.87 -2.14
CA ASP A 122 2.53 -4.09 -1.65
C ASP A 122 3.66 -5.02 -1.16
N LEU A 123 4.87 -4.85 -1.68
CA LEU A 123 6.10 -5.46 -1.17
C LEU A 123 7.08 -4.37 -0.77
N GLN A 124 7.32 -4.21 0.53
CA GLN A 124 8.23 -3.21 1.09
C GLN A 124 9.35 -3.87 1.91
N LEU A 125 10.60 -3.62 1.54
CA LEU A 125 11.78 -4.18 2.20
C LEU A 125 12.78 -3.08 2.51
N ASP A 126 12.86 -2.63 3.78
CA ASP A 126 13.86 -1.67 4.23
C ASP A 126 14.93 -2.36 5.10
N LEU A 127 16.05 -2.74 4.48
CA LEU A 127 17.18 -3.34 5.20
C LEU A 127 18.18 -2.30 5.72
N GLY A 128 18.00 -1.01 5.39
CA GLY A 128 18.93 0.06 5.73
C GLY A 128 20.23 0.09 4.91
N GLU A 129 20.53 -0.95 4.14
CA GLU A 129 21.71 -1.07 3.28
C GLU A 129 21.31 -1.53 1.89
N TYR A 130 22.09 -1.09 0.90
CA TYR A 130 21.92 -1.43 -0.51
C TYR A 130 22.51 -2.80 -0.79
N ASP A 131 21.76 -3.68 -1.46
CA ASP A 131 22.21 -5.01 -1.85
C ASP A 131 21.70 -5.35 -3.27
N ASP A 132 22.62 -5.42 -4.23
CA ASP A 132 22.35 -5.74 -5.64
C ASP A 132 21.79 -7.16 -5.80
N GLU A 133 22.31 -8.14 -5.04
CA GLU A 133 21.91 -9.54 -5.16
C GLU A 133 20.44 -9.70 -4.76
N LEU A 134 20.03 -9.03 -3.68
CA LEU A 134 18.64 -9.00 -3.23
C LEU A 134 17.73 -8.32 -4.26
N GLU A 135 18.10 -7.14 -4.76
CA GLU A 135 17.30 -6.41 -5.74
C GLU A 135 17.11 -7.23 -7.02
N LEU A 136 18.21 -7.71 -7.61
CA LEU A 136 18.20 -8.51 -8.84
C LEU A 136 17.44 -9.82 -8.66
N GLY A 137 17.69 -10.52 -7.54
CA GLY A 137 17.02 -11.78 -7.22
C GLY A 137 15.52 -11.62 -7.06
N LEU A 138 15.07 -10.55 -6.40
CA LEU A 138 13.64 -10.24 -6.25
C LEU A 138 13.00 -9.89 -7.59
N LEU A 139 13.62 -9.03 -8.40
CA LEU A 139 13.07 -8.68 -9.71
C LEU A 139 12.99 -9.90 -10.64
N ALA A 140 14.00 -10.76 -10.61
CA ALA A 140 14.00 -12.02 -11.36
C ALA A 140 12.88 -12.96 -10.89
N GLU A 141 12.68 -13.12 -9.57
CA GLU A 141 11.58 -13.93 -9.06
C GLU A 141 10.22 -13.34 -9.42
N LEU A 142 10.03 -12.03 -9.33
CA LEU A 142 8.78 -11.37 -9.73
C LEU A 142 8.46 -11.54 -11.22
N GLY A 143 9.48 -11.66 -12.06
CA GLY A 143 9.36 -11.99 -13.48
C GLY A 143 9.15 -13.49 -13.78
N SER A 144 9.37 -14.38 -12.82
CA SER A 144 9.35 -15.83 -12.99
C SER A 144 7.95 -16.40 -13.17
N GLU A 145 7.81 -17.45 -13.98
CA GLU A 145 6.56 -18.18 -14.16
C GLU A 145 6.05 -18.84 -12.88
N ARG A 146 6.98 -19.23 -11.99
CA ARG A 146 6.67 -19.90 -10.71
C ARG A 146 6.16 -18.94 -9.64
N CYS A 147 6.32 -17.64 -9.84
CA CYS A 147 5.87 -16.62 -8.90
C CYS A 147 4.35 -16.50 -8.99
N HIS A 148 3.67 -16.78 -7.88
CA HIS A 148 2.23 -16.61 -7.75
C HIS A 148 1.88 -15.14 -7.45
N ALA A 149 2.75 -14.45 -6.72
CA ALA A 149 2.54 -13.07 -6.34
C ALA A 149 2.56 -12.11 -7.54
N ARG A 150 1.68 -11.11 -7.50
CA ARG A 150 1.60 -10.05 -8.50
C ARG A 150 1.58 -8.67 -7.83
N PRO A 151 2.64 -8.32 -7.07
CA PRO A 151 2.69 -7.04 -6.38
C PRO A 151 2.52 -5.91 -7.39
N ARG A 152 1.54 -5.04 -7.12
CA ARG A 152 1.41 -3.79 -7.86
C ARG A 152 2.57 -2.84 -7.53
N ARG A 153 3.08 -2.90 -6.28
CA ARG A 153 4.11 -2.00 -5.76
C ARG A 153 5.28 -2.75 -5.14
N LEU A 154 6.49 -2.34 -5.52
CA LEU A 154 7.75 -2.76 -4.91
C LEU A 154 8.47 -1.54 -4.35
N ILE A 155 8.83 -1.59 -3.07
CA ILE A 155 9.60 -0.55 -2.38
C ILE A 155 10.81 -1.21 -1.73
N LEU A 156 12.00 -0.88 -2.22
CA LEU A 156 13.27 -1.28 -1.64
C LEU A 156 13.86 -0.10 -0.86
N GLY A 157 14.29 -0.33 0.37
CA GLY A 157 14.84 0.68 1.27
C GLY A 157 13.82 1.59 1.94
N GLY A 158 14.34 2.67 2.51
CA GLY A 158 13.55 3.66 3.23
C GLY A 158 12.63 4.46 2.30
N MET A 159 11.55 4.96 2.89
CA MET A 159 10.53 5.73 2.18
C MET A 159 11.06 7.04 1.54
N PRO A 160 10.33 7.55 0.53
CA PRO A 160 10.66 8.78 -0.21
C PRO A 160 11.12 9.94 0.67
N ARG A 161 12.01 10.77 0.12
CA ARG A 161 12.69 11.85 0.85
C ARG A 161 11.71 12.81 1.56
N ARG A 162 10.57 13.16 0.97
CA ARG A 162 9.62 14.09 1.62
C ARG A 162 8.97 13.50 2.86
N PHE A 163 8.83 12.18 2.91
CA PHE A 163 8.40 11.50 4.12
C PHE A 163 9.49 11.64 5.19
N ARG A 164 10.76 11.40 4.83
CA ARG A 164 11.89 11.57 5.75
C ARG A 164 12.09 13.03 6.23
N ASP A 165 11.94 14.00 5.34
CA ASP A 165 12.06 15.44 5.62
C ASP A 165 10.93 15.93 6.53
N VAL A 166 9.69 15.44 6.35
CA VAL A 166 8.55 15.69 7.26
C VAL A 166 8.74 15.00 8.63
N HIS A 167 9.51 13.92 8.68
CA HIS A 167 9.74 13.12 9.88
C HIS A 167 11.07 13.39 10.60
N GLY A 168 11.81 14.42 10.21
CA GLY A 168 13.09 14.76 10.86
C GLY A 168 14.11 13.61 10.84
N LEU A 169 13.96 12.67 9.90
CA LEU A 169 14.84 11.52 9.79
C LEU A 169 16.13 11.98 9.11
N ALA A 170 17.27 11.72 9.76
CA ALA A 170 18.58 12.19 9.33
C ALA A 170 18.81 11.93 7.82
N GLN A 171 19.20 12.99 7.11
CA GLN A 171 19.57 12.90 5.70
C GLN A 171 20.68 11.87 5.53
N ARG A 172 20.52 10.97 4.54
CA ARG A 172 21.66 10.16 4.09
C ARG A 172 22.72 11.13 3.55
N GLY A 173 23.97 10.93 3.96
CA GLY A 173 25.09 11.75 3.51
C GLY A 173 25.29 11.70 1.98
N PRO A 174 25.91 12.74 1.40
CA PRO A 174 26.04 12.93 -0.05
C PRO A 174 26.81 11.82 -0.79
N ALA A 175 27.57 10.97 -0.08
CA ALA A 175 28.37 9.90 -0.69
C ALA A 175 27.54 8.76 -1.32
N GLN A 176 26.37 8.41 -0.75
CA GLN A 176 25.48 7.39 -1.34
C GLN A 176 24.69 7.97 -2.53
N ALA A 177 24.23 9.21 -2.43
CA ALA A 177 23.45 9.86 -3.49
C ALA A 177 24.21 10.04 -4.82
N ALA A 178 25.55 10.13 -4.77
CA ALA A 178 26.43 10.34 -5.93
C ALA A 178 26.80 9.05 -6.69
N ARG A 179 26.80 7.86 -6.05
CA ARG A 179 26.93 6.57 -6.75
C ARG A 179 25.69 6.27 -7.60
N HIS A 180 24.50 6.68 -7.14
CA HIS A 180 23.19 6.34 -7.70
C HIS A 180 22.70 7.23 -8.86
N ALA A 181 23.60 7.93 -9.57
CA ALA A 181 23.26 8.64 -10.82
C ALA A 181 23.86 7.93 -12.05
N ARG A 182 24.67 6.88 -11.85
CA ARG A 182 25.39 6.17 -12.92
C ARG A 182 24.79 4.81 -13.30
N GLU A 183 23.80 4.30 -12.57
CA GLU A 183 23.28 2.92 -12.72
C GLU A 183 21.76 2.84 -13.01
N ASP A 184 21.20 3.86 -13.68
CA ASP A 184 19.76 3.93 -14.00
C ASP A 184 19.33 3.06 -15.20
N HIS A 185 20.26 2.33 -15.84
CA HIS A 185 20.01 1.57 -17.07
C HIS A 185 20.11 0.04 -16.90
N LEU A 186 20.45 -0.47 -15.71
CA LEU A 186 20.92 -1.84 -15.54
C LEU A 186 19.85 -2.92 -15.38
N HIS A 187 18.55 -2.59 -15.45
CA HIS A 187 17.49 -3.55 -15.09
C HIS A 187 16.31 -3.62 -16.05
N ALA A 188 16.39 -3.02 -17.24
CA ALA A 188 15.26 -3.03 -18.19
C ALA A 188 14.79 -4.46 -18.51
N ASP A 189 15.73 -5.39 -18.68
CA ASP A 189 15.45 -6.80 -18.99
C ASP A 189 14.79 -7.57 -17.85
N LEU A 190 14.99 -7.13 -16.59
CA LEU A 190 14.34 -7.73 -15.42
C LEU A 190 13.02 -7.03 -15.06
N LEU A 191 12.92 -5.73 -15.32
CA LEU A 191 11.71 -4.95 -15.09
C LEU A 191 10.62 -5.24 -16.11
N ALA A 192 10.95 -5.52 -17.38
CA ALA A 192 9.95 -5.83 -18.40
C ALA A 192 9.12 -7.10 -18.07
N PRO A 193 9.71 -8.24 -17.65
CA PRO A 193 8.95 -9.39 -17.17
C PRO A 193 8.13 -9.10 -15.91
N ALA A 194 8.71 -8.39 -14.92
CA ALA A 194 8.00 -8.06 -13.69
C ALA A 194 6.78 -7.14 -13.95
N THR A 195 6.93 -6.16 -14.84
CA THR A 195 5.83 -5.26 -15.25
C THR A 195 4.75 -5.97 -16.04
N ALA A 196 5.13 -6.89 -16.95
CA ALA A 196 4.19 -7.75 -17.65
C ALA A 196 3.34 -8.61 -16.70
N ARG A 197 3.90 -8.99 -15.55
CA ARG A 197 3.22 -9.78 -14.50
C ARG A 197 2.43 -8.96 -13.48
N GLY A 198 2.48 -7.63 -13.54
CA GLY A 198 1.62 -6.76 -12.74
C GLY A 198 2.33 -5.70 -11.89
N LEU A 199 3.66 -5.67 -11.89
CA LEU A 199 4.41 -4.59 -11.24
C LEU A 199 4.13 -3.29 -11.97
N THR A 200 3.48 -2.35 -11.30
CA THR A 200 3.18 -1.04 -11.89
C THR A 200 3.95 0.07 -11.21
N TRP A 201 4.49 -0.16 -10.01
CA TRP A 201 5.19 0.86 -9.23
C TRP A 201 6.47 0.31 -8.60
N PHE A 202 7.59 1.02 -8.79
CA PHE A 202 8.87 0.64 -8.22
C PHE A 202 9.61 1.84 -7.61
N CYS A 203 9.88 1.73 -6.31
CA CYS A 203 10.73 2.66 -5.57
C CYS A 203 12.00 1.92 -5.16
N ARG A 204 13.14 2.44 -5.61
CA ARG A 204 14.48 1.91 -5.33
C ARG A 204 15.22 2.86 -4.40
N TRP A 205 15.43 2.42 -3.16
CA TRP A 205 16.16 3.11 -2.09
C TRP A 205 15.67 4.53 -1.81
N GLY A 206 14.34 4.67 -1.80
CA GLY A 206 13.66 5.94 -1.58
C GLY A 206 13.76 6.91 -2.76
N ARG A 207 13.98 6.39 -3.97
CA ARG A 207 13.85 7.11 -5.24
C ARG A 207 12.97 6.31 -6.19
N PRO A 208 12.10 6.96 -6.98
CA PRO A 208 11.30 6.21 -7.90
C PRO A 208 12.05 5.87 -9.16
N GLN A 209 11.67 4.75 -9.73
CA GLN A 209 12.25 4.26 -10.96
C GLN A 209 11.21 4.33 -12.08
N SER A 210 11.65 4.77 -13.25
CA SER A 210 10.83 4.67 -14.45
C SER A 210 10.63 3.20 -14.78
N LEU A 211 9.39 2.82 -15.07
CA LEU A 211 9.08 1.50 -15.55
C LEU A 211 8.95 1.49 -17.07
N PRO A 212 9.38 0.41 -17.75
CA PRO A 212 9.19 0.27 -19.18
C PRO A 212 7.70 0.16 -19.51
N TRP A 213 7.10 1.24 -20.01
CA TRP A 213 5.70 1.26 -20.48
C TRP A 213 5.57 1.64 -21.96
N THR A 214 6.52 2.41 -22.50
CA THR A 214 6.66 2.68 -23.93
C THR A 214 8.13 3.05 -24.22
N PRO A 215 8.79 2.42 -25.22
CA PRO A 215 10.12 2.81 -25.65
C PRO A 215 10.09 4.13 -26.44
N GLY A 216 11.19 4.88 -26.43
CA GLY A 216 11.35 6.10 -27.22
C GLY A 216 11.63 7.35 -26.39
N ASP A 217 11.75 8.50 -27.04
CA ASP A 217 11.99 9.80 -26.38
C ASP A 217 10.75 10.38 -25.69
N ALA A 218 10.91 11.50 -24.99
CA ALA A 218 9.80 12.14 -24.27
C ALA A 218 8.64 12.56 -25.18
N GLY A 219 8.92 13.03 -26.41
CA GLY A 219 7.88 13.46 -27.35
C GLY A 219 7.04 12.28 -27.85
N SER A 220 7.71 11.19 -28.22
CA SER A 220 7.09 9.93 -28.65
C SER A 220 6.24 9.33 -27.53
N ARG A 221 6.73 9.39 -26.28
CA ARG A 221 5.98 8.95 -25.10
C ARG A 221 4.78 9.84 -24.78
N VAL A 222 4.87 11.16 -24.93
CA VAL A 222 3.68 12.05 -24.82
C VAL A 222 2.62 11.69 -25.87
N GLN A 223 3.02 11.49 -27.12
CA GLN A 223 2.09 11.06 -28.17
C GLN A 223 1.48 9.69 -27.89
N ALA A 224 2.27 8.75 -27.35
CA ALA A 224 1.78 7.45 -26.93
C ALA A 224 0.79 7.55 -25.77
N LEU A 225 1.07 8.41 -24.78
CA LEU A 225 0.16 8.70 -23.68
C LEU A 225 -1.18 9.25 -24.19
N HIS A 226 -1.17 10.24 -25.09
CA HIS A 226 -2.41 10.79 -25.64
C HIS A 226 -3.21 9.73 -26.41
N ARG A 227 -2.53 8.84 -27.15
CA ARG A 227 -3.17 7.70 -27.80
C ARG A 227 -3.79 6.73 -26.79
N LEU A 228 -3.10 6.43 -25.67
CA LEU A 228 -3.62 5.58 -24.60
C LEU A 228 -4.84 6.21 -23.93
N LEU A 229 -4.79 7.51 -23.62
CA LEU A 229 -5.90 8.23 -22.98
C LEU A 229 -7.15 8.32 -23.87
N GLY A 230 -7.00 8.21 -25.19
CA GLY A 230 -8.13 8.15 -26.13
C GLY A 230 -8.79 6.77 -26.25
N GLN A 231 -8.29 5.73 -25.58
CA GLN A 231 -8.85 4.38 -25.63
C GLN A 231 -9.98 4.18 -24.61
N PRO A 232 -10.94 3.25 -24.87
CA PRO A 232 -11.93 2.87 -23.87
C PRO A 232 -11.27 2.24 -22.64
N TRP A 233 -11.88 2.44 -21.47
CA TRP A 233 -11.37 1.91 -20.22
C TRP A 233 -11.33 0.38 -20.21
N THR A 234 -10.17 -0.18 -19.85
CA THR A 234 -9.95 -1.63 -19.66
C THR A 234 -8.92 -1.85 -18.55
N GLU A 235 -8.86 -3.06 -17.99
CA GLU A 235 -7.78 -3.43 -17.03
C GLU A 235 -6.38 -3.38 -17.68
N GLY A 236 -6.29 -3.60 -18.99
CA GLY A 236 -5.05 -3.41 -19.73
C GLY A 236 -4.60 -1.95 -19.73
N LEU A 237 -5.56 -1.03 -19.93
CA LEU A 237 -5.30 0.41 -19.89
C LEU A 237 -4.93 0.88 -18.48
N GLU A 238 -5.61 0.43 -17.43
CA GLU A 238 -5.24 0.74 -16.04
C GLU A 238 -3.78 0.39 -15.77
N ARG A 239 -3.33 -0.80 -16.20
CA ARG A 239 -1.93 -1.22 -16.03
C ARG A 239 -0.96 -0.35 -16.82
N ALA A 240 -1.26 -0.06 -18.09
CA ALA A 240 -0.40 0.78 -18.93
C ALA A 240 -0.27 2.20 -18.35
N LEU A 241 -1.39 2.81 -17.93
CA LEU A 241 -1.39 4.12 -17.28
C LEU A 241 -0.68 4.07 -15.92
N GLY A 242 -0.85 2.98 -15.15
CA GLY A 242 -0.16 2.77 -13.88
C GLY A 242 1.37 2.73 -14.03
N CYS A 243 1.89 2.13 -15.09
CA CYS A 243 3.32 2.20 -15.40
C CYS A 243 3.73 3.59 -15.93
N ALA A 244 2.90 4.23 -16.76
CA ALA A 244 3.16 5.57 -17.30
C ALA A 244 3.22 6.66 -16.22
N MET A 245 2.57 6.45 -15.08
CA MET A 245 2.67 7.30 -13.90
C MET A 245 4.13 7.53 -13.47
N TRP A 246 4.96 6.51 -13.59
CA TRP A 246 6.37 6.58 -13.20
C TRP A 246 7.31 7.09 -14.31
N ASP A 247 6.79 7.61 -15.42
CA ASP A 247 7.63 8.18 -16.48
C ASP A 247 8.50 9.31 -15.92
N THR A 248 9.77 9.33 -16.30
CA THR A 248 10.71 10.38 -15.87
C THR A 248 10.37 11.75 -16.45
N SER A 249 9.67 11.83 -17.59
CA SER A 249 9.24 13.07 -18.23
C SER A 249 8.17 13.80 -17.40
N VAL A 250 8.45 15.07 -17.08
CA VAL A 250 7.48 15.95 -16.40
C VAL A 250 6.26 16.21 -17.29
N ALA A 251 6.43 16.30 -18.62
CA ALA A 251 5.34 16.54 -19.55
C ALA A 251 4.34 15.38 -19.56
N VAL A 252 4.83 14.14 -19.66
CA VAL A 252 4.00 12.92 -19.62
C VAL A 252 3.22 12.88 -18.31
N ARG A 253 3.90 13.03 -17.16
CA ARG A 253 3.25 12.97 -15.84
C ARG A 253 2.22 14.07 -15.63
N ARG A 254 2.52 15.29 -16.06
CA ARG A 254 1.59 16.42 -15.95
C ARG A 254 0.31 16.15 -16.74
N ASP A 255 0.43 15.76 -17.99
CA ASP A 255 -0.71 15.49 -18.87
C ASP A 255 -1.54 14.32 -18.34
N LEU A 256 -0.87 13.28 -17.85
CA LEU A 256 -1.51 12.14 -17.22
C LEU A 256 -2.27 12.52 -15.93
N PHE A 257 -1.68 13.36 -15.07
CA PHE A 257 -2.35 13.85 -13.85
C PHE A 257 -3.58 14.71 -14.17
N PHE A 258 -3.55 15.50 -15.25
CA PHE A 258 -4.73 16.24 -15.69
C PHE A 258 -5.84 15.30 -16.16
N ALA A 259 -5.50 14.22 -16.86
CA ALA A 259 -6.47 13.27 -17.37
C ALA A 259 -7.13 12.42 -16.27
N LEU A 260 -6.50 12.27 -15.10
CA LEU A 260 -7.04 11.46 -13.99
C LEU A 260 -8.45 11.86 -13.54
N ASP A 261 -8.79 13.15 -13.67
CA ASP A 261 -10.10 13.69 -13.29
C ASP A 261 -11.23 13.13 -14.15
N ASP A 262 -10.92 12.86 -15.43
CA ASP A 262 -11.88 12.43 -16.47
C ASP A 262 -11.99 10.91 -16.57
N LEU A 263 -11.10 10.16 -15.92
CA LEU A 263 -11.14 8.69 -15.90
C LEU A 263 -12.31 8.16 -15.05
N PRO A 264 -12.86 6.96 -15.35
CA PRO A 264 -13.96 6.37 -14.59
C PRO A 264 -13.56 6.02 -13.15
N ASP A 265 -14.54 5.74 -12.28
CA ASP A 265 -14.30 5.42 -10.86
C ASP A 265 -13.40 4.19 -10.69
N ALA A 266 -13.45 3.26 -11.65
CA ALA A 266 -12.56 2.10 -11.73
C ALA A 266 -11.06 2.49 -11.86
N ALA A 267 -10.74 3.74 -12.18
CA ALA A 267 -9.37 4.24 -12.28
C ALA A 267 -8.78 4.72 -10.95
N ALA A 268 -9.49 4.61 -9.83
CA ALA A 268 -9.00 5.09 -8.54
C ALA A 268 -7.60 4.55 -8.12
N PRO A 269 -7.16 3.35 -8.49
CA PRO A 269 -5.79 2.91 -8.23
C PRO A 269 -4.71 3.81 -8.84
N LEU A 270 -5.02 4.48 -9.96
CA LEU A 270 -4.11 5.45 -10.59
C LEU A 270 -3.98 6.73 -9.78
N TRP A 271 -5.02 7.12 -9.04
CA TRP A 271 -4.91 8.24 -8.10
C TRP A 271 -3.86 7.93 -7.05
N LEU A 272 -3.91 6.75 -6.44
CA LEU A 272 -2.89 6.31 -5.48
C LEU A 272 -1.49 6.42 -6.08
N ALA A 273 -1.32 6.07 -7.36
CA ALA A 273 -0.02 6.13 -8.05
C ALA A 273 0.53 7.53 -8.08
N ALA A 274 -0.33 8.46 -8.49
CA ALA A 274 0.01 9.87 -8.54
C ALA A 274 0.39 10.42 -7.15
N LEU A 275 -0.29 9.99 -6.08
CA LEU A 275 0.05 10.38 -4.69
C LEU A 275 1.47 9.95 -4.32
N ALA A 276 1.85 8.72 -4.63
CA ALA A 276 3.17 8.18 -4.31
C ALA A 276 4.30 8.86 -5.09
N ILE A 277 4.06 9.23 -6.35
CA ILE A 277 5.04 9.93 -7.21
C ILE A 277 5.30 11.35 -6.75
N GLU A 278 4.23 12.07 -6.38
CA GLU A 278 4.32 13.43 -5.87
C GLU A 278 5.22 13.50 -4.64
N GLY A 279 5.13 12.49 -3.76
CA GLY A 279 5.96 12.38 -2.56
C GLY A 279 7.48 12.34 -2.77
N ASP A 280 7.98 12.15 -4.00
CA ASP A 280 9.38 11.82 -4.23
C ASP A 280 10.10 12.72 -5.24
N ILE A 281 9.45 13.12 -6.34
CA ILE A 281 10.12 13.83 -7.44
C ILE A 281 9.57 15.25 -7.58
N ARG A 282 10.37 16.26 -7.21
CA ARG A 282 10.23 17.71 -7.49
C ARG A 282 8.80 18.29 -7.33
N HIS A 283 8.61 19.20 -6.37
CA HIS A 283 7.36 19.87 -5.98
C HIS A 283 6.49 20.54 -7.07
N GLY A 284 6.85 20.46 -8.35
CA GLY A 284 6.15 21.15 -9.44
C GLY A 284 4.77 20.59 -9.79
N LEU A 285 4.48 19.32 -9.51
CA LEU A 285 3.20 18.68 -9.89
C LEU A 285 2.18 18.58 -8.75
N ARG A 286 2.57 18.88 -7.50
CA ARG A 286 1.66 18.91 -6.34
C ARG A 286 0.39 19.72 -6.59
N PRO A 287 0.47 20.96 -7.13
CA PRO A 287 -0.72 21.78 -7.31
C PRO A 287 -1.67 21.23 -8.38
N VAL A 288 -1.17 20.43 -9.32
CA VAL A 288 -2.02 19.74 -10.31
C VAL A 288 -2.78 18.61 -9.61
N LEU A 289 -2.06 17.81 -8.81
CA LEU A 289 -2.63 16.69 -8.09
C LEU A 289 -3.68 17.11 -7.04
N GLU A 290 -3.39 18.15 -6.24
CA GLU A 290 -4.32 18.67 -5.23
C GLU A 290 -5.60 19.23 -5.86
N ARG A 291 -5.49 19.92 -7.00
CA ARG A 291 -6.66 20.41 -7.75
C ARG A 291 -7.52 19.24 -8.26
N GLY A 292 -6.87 18.22 -8.81
CA GLY A 292 -7.58 17.04 -9.29
C GLY A 292 -8.29 16.28 -8.17
N LEU A 293 -7.59 16.00 -7.07
CA LEU A 293 -8.18 15.42 -5.85
C LEU A 293 -9.37 16.23 -5.32
N THR A 294 -9.31 17.55 -5.40
CA THR A 294 -10.44 18.42 -5.01
C THR A 294 -11.64 18.19 -5.92
N ARG A 295 -11.44 18.07 -7.24
CA ARG A 295 -12.52 17.81 -8.21
C ARG A 295 -13.14 16.42 -8.03
N VAL A 296 -12.34 15.40 -7.75
CA VAL A 296 -12.82 14.03 -7.53
C VAL A 296 -13.31 13.76 -6.10
N SER A 297 -13.24 14.74 -5.18
CA SER A 297 -13.71 14.59 -3.79
C SER A 297 -15.20 14.24 -3.65
N GLY A 298 -16.00 14.53 -4.69
CA GLY A 298 -17.40 14.15 -4.79
C GLY A 298 -17.67 12.73 -5.29
N ARG A 299 -16.63 11.95 -5.63
CA ARG A 299 -16.72 10.60 -6.20
C ARG A 299 -16.46 9.56 -5.10
N PRO A 300 -17.51 8.93 -4.52
CA PRO A 300 -17.35 8.11 -3.32
C PRO A 300 -16.48 6.87 -3.54
N ALA A 301 -16.48 6.30 -4.76
CA ALA A 301 -15.66 5.15 -5.10
C ALA A 301 -14.16 5.49 -5.10
N VAL A 302 -13.78 6.64 -5.65
CA VAL A 302 -12.39 7.14 -5.62
C VAL A 302 -11.94 7.40 -4.18
N VAL A 303 -12.77 8.08 -3.39
CA VAL A 303 -12.48 8.33 -1.97
C VAL A 303 -12.34 7.02 -1.19
N ALA A 304 -13.24 6.05 -1.42
CA ALA A 304 -13.17 4.74 -0.77
C ALA A 304 -11.88 3.99 -1.13
N ALA A 305 -11.49 4.02 -2.40
CA ALA A 305 -10.29 3.35 -2.87
C ALA A 305 -9.02 3.99 -2.29
N ILE A 306 -8.97 5.32 -2.22
CA ILE A 306 -7.85 6.03 -1.58
C ILE A 306 -7.82 5.71 -0.09
N ALA A 307 -8.95 5.83 0.62
CA ALA A 307 -9.06 5.53 2.04
C ALA A 307 -8.67 4.08 2.40
N GLN A 308 -8.94 3.13 1.50
CA GLN A 308 -8.61 1.71 1.71
C GLN A 308 -7.14 1.37 1.42
N ASN A 309 -6.44 2.14 0.58
CA ASN A 309 -5.16 1.71 0.01
C ASN A 309 -4.01 2.72 0.16
N PHE A 310 -4.26 3.88 0.76
CA PHE A 310 -3.20 4.80 1.13
C PHE A 310 -2.30 4.13 2.17
N ALA A 311 -1.01 4.40 2.08
CA ALA A 311 -0.04 3.89 3.03
C ALA A 311 -0.06 4.75 4.30
N ALA A 312 0.27 4.15 5.45
CA ALA A 312 0.48 4.91 6.70
C ALA A 312 1.55 5.99 6.57
N SER A 313 2.30 5.99 5.46
CA SER A 313 3.29 6.98 5.11
C SER A 313 2.79 8.15 4.25
N GLU A 314 1.49 8.37 4.18
CA GLU A 314 0.91 9.42 3.33
C GLU A 314 0.03 10.38 4.16
N PRO A 315 0.59 11.14 5.13
CA PRO A 315 -0.17 11.93 6.10
C PRO A 315 -0.94 13.10 5.47
N TRP A 316 -0.47 13.60 4.34
CA TRP A 316 -1.18 14.63 3.57
C TRP A 316 -2.45 14.06 2.90
N VAL A 317 -2.45 12.78 2.50
CA VAL A 317 -3.62 12.07 1.96
C VAL A 317 -4.66 11.88 3.06
N ALA A 318 -4.22 11.51 4.26
CA ALA A 318 -5.08 11.46 5.44
C ALA A 318 -5.70 12.84 5.77
N THR A 319 -4.95 13.93 5.56
CA THR A 319 -5.46 15.30 5.72
C THR A 319 -6.53 15.65 4.69
N TRP A 320 -6.31 15.30 3.42
CA TRP A 320 -7.30 15.48 2.36
C TRP A 320 -8.57 14.66 2.63
N LEU A 321 -8.43 13.40 3.08
CA LEU A 321 -9.56 12.55 3.50
C LEU A 321 -10.38 13.18 4.64
N GLY A 322 -9.74 13.95 5.52
CA GLY A 322 -10.43 14.73 6.57
C GLY A 322 -11.25 15.91 6.05
N GLY A 323 -10.93 16.41 4.85
CA GLY A 323 -11.58 17.56 4.19
C GLY A 323 -12.60 17.20 3.09
N VAL A 324 -12.88 15.91 2.85
CA VAL A 324 -13.79 15.51 1.76
C VAL A 324 -15.24 15.95 2.00
N SER A 325 -15.99 16.08 0.90
CA SER A 325 -17.39 16.49 0.91
C SER A 325 -18.31 15.56 1.72
N ILE A 326 -19.49 16.07 2.11
CA ILE A 326 -20.52 15.31 2.84
C ILE A 326 -20.85 13.99 2.13
N LYS A 327 -20.95 13.99 0.80
CA LYS A 327 -21.34 12.82 -0.01
C LYS A 327 -20.34 11.65 0.07
N SER A 328 -19.06 11.95 0.29
CA SER A 328 -17.99 10.95 0.35
C SER A 328 -17.50 10.67 1.77
N ARG A 329 -18.11 11.33 2.78
CA ARG A 329 -17.68 11.27 4.19
C ARG A 329 -17.68 9.84 4.74
N ALA A 330 -18.75 9.09 4.50
CA ALA A 330 -18.85 7.69 4.95
C ALA A 330 -17.77 6.79 4.31
N ARG A 331 -17.25 7.15 3.12
CA ARG A 331 -16.18 6.41 2.46
C ARG A 331 -14.80 6.77 3.01
N ALA A 332 -14.58 8.03 3.39
CA ALA A 332 -13.35 8.44 4.05
C ALA A 332 -13.16 7.76 5.43
N GLN A 333 -14.25 7.40 6.12
CA GLN A 333 -14.18 6.65 7.39
C GLN A 333 -13.49 5.28 7.27
N LEU A 334 -13.42 4.71 6.07
CA LEU A 334 -12.66 3.47 5.82
C LEU A 334 -11.16 3.62 6.11
N ALA A 335 -10.65 4.86 6.17
CA ALA A 335 -9.28 5.17 6.55
C ALA A 335 -9.05 5.20 8.06
N ALA A 336 -10.10 5.24 8.90
CA ALA A 336 -9.97 5.51 10.33
C ALA A 336 -8.99 4.56 11.05
N PRO A 337 -9.04 3.22 10.88
CA PRO A 337 -8.09 2.32 11.54
C PRO A 337 -6.63 2.55 11.13
N ARG A 338 -6.40 2.96 9.87
CA ARG A 338 -5.05 3.28 9.35
C ARG A 338 -4.56 4.62 9.85
N ILE A 339 -5.47 5.59 9.97
CA ILE A 339 -5.20 6.91 10.55
C ILE A 339 -4.84 6.77 12.03
N GLU A 340 -5.56 5.94 12.78
CA GLU A 340 -5.26 5.64 14.19
C GLU A 340 -3.89 4.97 14.33
N ALA A 341 -3.61 3.93 13.53
CA ALA A 341 -2.28 3.32 13.50
C ALA A 341 -1.15 4.30 13.13
N MET A 342 -1.43 5.27 12.24
CA MET A 342 -0.50 6.34 11.89
C MET A 342 -0.26 7.32 13.06
N LEU A 343 -1.31 7.63 13.83
CA LEU A 343 -1.27 8.51 15.01
C LEU A 343 -0.53 7.86 16.19
N ASP A 344 -0.67 6.55 16.37
CA ASP A 344 -0.01 5.79 17.44
C ASP A 344 1.47 5.52 17.14
N GLY A 345 1.83 5.56 15.86
CA GLY A 345 3.21 5.47 15.38
C GLY A 345 4.06 6.71 15.68
N PRO A 346 5.39 6.62 15.52
CA PRO A 346 6.31 7.75 15.73
C PRO A 346 6.01 8.96 14.82
N VAL A 347 5.32 8.72 13.70
CA VAL A 347 4.78 9.70 12.73
C VAL A 347 3.74 10.62 13.39
N GLY A 348 2.83 10.09 14.19
CA GLY A 348 1.79 10.86 14.89
C GLY A 348 2.31 11.72 16.05
N ARG A 349 3.43 11.34 16.69
CA ARG A 349 3.97 12.04 17.87
C ARG A 349 4.60 13.40 17.55
N HIS A 350 5.11 13.62 16.33
CA HIS A 350 5.75 14.87 15.90
C HIS A 350 4.85 15.75 15.00
N GLY A 351 3.68 15.23 14.58
CA GLY A 351 2.68 15.94 13.76
C GLY A 351 1.43 16.40 14.51
N ARG A 352 1.39 16.25 15.85
CA ARG A 352 0.20 16.50 16.68
C ARG A 352 -0.46 17.87 16.41
N GLY A 353 0.27 18.96 16.31
CA GLY A 353 -0.36 20.29 16.19
C GLY A 353 -1.19 20.57 14.90
N VAL A 354 -0.79 20.01 13.75
CA VAL A 354 -1.37 20.40 12.44
C VAL A 354 -2.42 19.40 11.96
N PHE A 355 -2.26 18.12 12.31
CA PHE A 355 -3.06 17.03 11.73
C PHE A 355 -4.09 16.45 12.71
N GLU A 356 -3.90 16.63 14.01
CA GLU A 356 -4.76 16.06 15.06
C GLU A 356 -6.20 16.57 14.94
N ARG A 357 -6.45 17.83 14.60
CA ARG A 357 -7.83 18.34 14.44
C ARG A 357 -8.62 17.64 13.34
N SER A 358 -8.00 17.34 12.21
CA SER A 358 -8.65 16.66 11.08
C SER A 358 -8.78 15.16 11.30
N LEU A 359 -7.78 14.54 11.94
CA LEU A 359 -7.75 13.09 12.19
C LEU A 359 -8.62 12.70 13.41
N VAL A 360 -8.62 13.51 14.48
CA VAL A 360 -9.54 13.39 15.63
C VAL A 360 -10.97 13.70 15.21
N ALA A 361 -11.21 14.63 14.28
CA ALA A 361 -12.54 14.83 13.73
C ALA A 361 -13.02 13.59 12.95
N LEU A 362 -12.15 12.87 12.27
CA LEU A 362 -12.47 11.62 11.60
C LEU A 362 -12.75 10.47 12.58
N SER A 363 -11.89 10.25 13.58
CA SER A 363 -12.08 9.18 14.58
C SER A 363 -13.30 9.42 15.48
N ARG A 364 -13.49 10.65 15.98
CA ARG A 364 -14.69 11.01 16.77
C ARG A 364 -15.99 10.90 15.97
N ARG A 365 -15.96 11.18 14.67
CA ARG A 365 -17.14 11.02 13.80
C ARG A 365 -17.42 9.56 13.48
N ALA A 366 -16.39 8.74 13.25
CA ALA A 366 -16.54 7.29 13.09
C ALA A 366 -17.14 6.64 14.36
N ALA A 367 -16.68 7.05 15.54
CA ALA A 367 -17.25 6.61 16.82
C ALA A 367 -18.72 7.06 17.02
N LYS A 368 -19.06 8.29 16.59
CA LYS A 368 -20.43 8.83 16.68
C LYS A 368 -21.42 8.13 15.74
N ASP A 369 -21.00 7.79 14.53
CA ASP A 369 -21.84 7.08 13.56
C ASP A 369 -21.97 5.60 13.91
N ALA A 370 -20.94 4.97 14.50
CA ALA A 370 -21.03 3.63 15.09
C ALA A 370 -21.97 3.60 16.33
N GLY A 371 -22.04 4.71 17.08
CA GLY A 371 -22.94 4.89 18.23
C GLY A 371 -24.39 5.26 17.90
N ALA A 372 -24.78 5.33 16.62
CA ALA A 372 -26.17 5.56 16.21
C ALA A 372 -27.02 4.27 16.10
N SER A 373 -26.41 3.09 16.30
CA SER A 373 -27.13 1.84 16.50
C SER A 373 -26.63 1.14 17.76
N GLY A 374 -27.39 1.27 18.86
CA GLY A 374 -27.24 0.43 20.05
C GLY A 374 -26.55 1.10 21.23
N ARG A 375 -27.36 1.66 22.14
CA ARG A 375 -26.97 1.78 23.55
C ARG A 375 -26.75 0.37 24.11
N GLY A 376 -25.56 0.08 24.62
CA GLY A 376 -25.27 -1.13 25.39
C GLY A 376 -23.77 -1.21 25.67
N GLY A 377 -23.35 -0.79 26.87
CA GLY A 377 -21.97 -0.46 27.16
C GLY A 377 -21.03 -1.64 27.42
N ALA A 378 -19.74 -1.36 27.27
CA ALA A 378 -18.63 -1.92 28.06
C ALA A 378 -17.41 -0.98 27.89
N LEU A 379 -16.96 -0.43 29.02
CA LEU A 379 -15.73 0.33 29.29
C LEU A 379 -14.78 0.65 28.12
N GLU A 380 -14.85 1.88 27.63
CA GLU A 380 -13.72 2.57 26.99
C GLU A 380 -13.54 3.91 27.71
N GLU A 381 -12.46 4.07 28.48
CA GLU A 381 -12.01 5.40 28.90
C GLU A 381 -11.75 6.21 27.63
N SER A 382 -12.48 7.32 27.46
CA SER A 382 -12.37 8.09 26.23
C SER A 382 -11.06 8.88 26.22
N ILE A 383 -10.48 9.09 25.04
CA ILE A 383 -9.30 9.94 24.84
C ILE A 383 -9.51 11.37 25.42
N ALA A 384 -10.76 11.82 25.61
CA ALA A 384 -11.05 13.07 26.31
C ALA A 384 -10.81 12.99 27.84
N GLU A 385 -11.10 11.86 28.49
CA GLU A 385 -10.83 11.64 29.92
C GLU A 385 -9.34 11.46 30.22
N LEU A 386 -8.57 10.91 29.27
CA LEU A 386 -7.10 10.83 29.36
C LEU A 386 -6.40 12.18 29.18
N LEU A 387 -7.06 13.17 28.57
CA LEU A 387 -6.53 14.51 28.37
C LEU A 387 -6.86 15.45 29.54
N ASP A 388 -8.03 15.29 30.18
CA ASP A 388 -8.39 16.04 31.40
C ASP A 388 -7.50 15.65 32.59
N LYS A 389 -7.16 14.37 32.74
CA LYS A 389 -6.24 13.87 33.79
C LYS A 389 -4.79 14.34 33.63
N ARG A 390 -4.44 15.03 32.53
CA ARG A 390 -3.08 15.52 32.26
C ARG A 390 -2.91 17.02 32.53
N GLY A 391 -3.99 17.72 32.90
CA GLY A 391 -3.98 19.15 33.25
C GLY A 391 -3.65 19.47 34.71
N ASP A 392 -3.66 18.48 35.61
CA ASP A 392 -3.56 18.71 37.07
C ASP A 392 -2.17 18.45 37.69
N HIS A 393 -1.10 18.49 36.90
CA HIS A 393 0.28 18.40 37.40
C HIS A 393 1.16 19.57 36.95
N GLU A 394 0.71 20.78 37.27
CA GLU A 394 1.59 21.93 37.52
C GLU A 394 1.06 22.74 38.72
N ILE A 395 1.42 22.32 39.94
CA ILE A 395 1.79 23.20 41.07
C ILE A 395 3.00 22.57 41.75
#